data_AF-A0AAU6PGB0-F1
#
_entry.id   AF-A0AAU6PGB0-F1
#
_cell.length_a   1.000
_cell.length_b   1.000
_cell.length_c   1.000
_cell.angle_alpha   90.00
_cell.angle_beta   90.00
_cell.angle_gamma   90.00
#
_symmetry.space_group_name_H-M   'P 1'
#
loop_
_entity.id
_entity.type
_entity.pdbx_description
1 polymer ?
#
loop_
_entity_poly.entity_id
_entity_poly.type
_entity_poly.pdbx_seq_one_letter_code
_entity_poly.pdbx_strand_id
1 'polypeptide(L)'
;MADNSITLFVFEGKKQERQYLHIFLEALSLNVNRIEIAFCTHIYTLHKKLEESINLDTFELLKEECTALSPTDYDRDDIARIYLFFDYDGHVPEADDEKIQKMLKVFDNETEKGKLFLSYPMLEALADGVDNFKGANTDISLGRRYKCYKNIRELSQDDLKKATKKHLKKANYLVNKKYQIPSNLIEQSDIFTAQQIKYIVNNEVAILSALPLFYLDYKGVSGISNE
;
A
#
# COMPACT_ATOMS: atom_id res chain seq x y z
N MET A 1 -7.83 22.54 16.85
CA MET A 1 -9.07 21.84 16.46
C MET A 1 -8.63 20.44 16.07
N ALA A 2 -9.21 19.39 16.65
CA ALA A 2 -8.91 18.04 16.17
C ALA A 2 -9.36 17.98 14.72
N ASP A 3 -8.45 17.63 13.82
CA ASP A 3 -8.78 17.39 12.42
C ASP A 3 -9.73 16.19 12.39
N ASN A 4 -11.04 16.47 12.30
CA ASN A 4 -12.09 15.46 12.31
C ASN A 4 -12.19 14.72 10.98
N SER A 5 -11.25 14.98 10.06
CA SER A 5 -11.24 14.42 8.72
C SER A 5 -11.05 12.90 8.74
N ILE A 6 -12.01 12.18 8.14
CA ILE A 6 -11.97 10.73 8.09
C ILE A 6 -11.03 10.31 6.95
N THR A 7 -10.14 9.37 7.25
CA THR A 7 -9.31 8.69 6.27
C THR A 7 -9.89 7.32 5.95
N LEU A 8 -10.20 7.07 4.69
CA LEU A 8 -10.65 5.79 4.20
C LEU A 8 -9.44 4.93 3.80
N PHE A 9 -9.33 3.74 4.40
CA PHE A 9 -8.39 2.72 4.00
C PHE A 9 -9.10 1.58 3.30
N VAL A 10 -8.65 1.26 2.10
CA VAL A 10 -9.23 0.22 1.24
C VAL A 10 -8.20 -0.87 1.03
N PHE A 11 -8.59 -2.12 1.27
CA PHE A 11 -7.75 -3.30 1.21
C PHE A 11 -8.26 -4.29 0.18
N GLU A 12 -7.38 -5.08 -0.40
CA GLU A 12 -7.77 -6.22 -1.22
C GLU A 12 -8.44 -7.30 -0.36
N GLY A 13 -7.86 -7.62 0.81
CA GLY A 13 -8.29 -8.71 1.68
C GLY A 13 -9.09 -8.29 2.93
N LYS A 14 -10.01 -9.14 3.39
CA LYS A 14 -10.89 -8.84 4.55
C LYS A 14 -10.20 -8.80 5.92
N LYS A 15 -9.29 -9.74 6.20
CA LYS A 15 -8.88 -10.05 7.58
C LYS A 15 -7.42 -9.73 7.88
N GLN A 16 -6.51 -10.22 7.05
CA GLN A 16 -5.07 -10.17 7.34
C GLN A 16 -4.53 -8.75 7.23
N GLU A 17 -4.79 -8.08 6.11
CA GLU A 17 -4.31 -6.72 5.82
C GLU A 17 -4.78 -5.70 6.85
N ARG A 18 -6.07 -5.73 7.22
CA ARG A 18 -6.63 -4.86 8.27
C ARG A 18 -5.91 -5.04 9.61
N GLN A 19 -5.65 -6.29 10.01
CA GLN A 19 -4.95 -6.53 11.26
C GLN A 19 -3.49 -6.05 11.21
N TYR A 20 -2.84 -6.19 10.06
CA TYR A 20 -1.47 -5.71 9.87
C TYR A 20 -1.37 -4.20 9.92
N LEU A 21 -2.32 -3.49 9.31
CA LEU A 21 -2.45 -2.06 9.46
C LEU A 21 -2.58 -1.68 10.95
N HIS A 22 -3.50 -2.31 11.69
CA HIS A 22 -3.70 -2.01 13.12
C HIS A 22 -2.41 -2.14 13.93
N ILE A 23 -1.72 -3.27 13.80
CA ILE A 23 -0.45 -3.53 14.49
C ILE A 23 0.61 -2.49 14.10
N PHE A 24 0.68 -2.15 12.82
CA PHE A 24 1.64 -1.19 12.30
C PHE A 24 1.38 0.23 12.81
N LEU A 25 0.14 0.69 12.76
CA LEU A 25 -0.27 2.01 13.26
C LEU A 25 0.00 2.13 14.76
N GLU A 26 -0.30 1.09 15.54
CA GLU A 26 -0.02 1.05 16.97
C GLU A 26 1.47 1.13 17.26
N ALA A 27 2.29 0.31 16.58
CA ALA A 27 3.74 0.30 16.76
C ALA A 27 4.41 1.65 16.43
N LEU A 28 3.83 2.41 15.50
CA LEU A 28 4.30 3.74 15.10
C LEU A 28 3.54 4.88 15.79
N SER A 29 2.71 4.57 16.80
CA SER A 29 1.94 5.57 17.55
C SER A 29 1.14 6.52 16.65
N LEU A 30 0.62 6.00 15.54
CA LEU A 30 -0.16 6.76 14.56
C LEU A 30 -1.64 6.63 14.86
N ASN A 31 -2.24 7.70 15.40
CA ASN A 31 -3.68 7.77 15.60
C ASN A 31 -4.34 8.44 14.38
N VAL A 32 -5.07 7.65 13.59
CA VAL A 32 -5.79 8.10 12.38
C VAL A 32 -7.28 7.85 12.60
N ASN A 33 -8.08 8.92 12.51
CA ASN A 33 -9.55 8.81 12.42
C ASN A 33 -9.90 8.18 11.07
N ARG A 34 -10.41 6.96 11.06
CA ARG A 34 -10.46 6.16 9.83
C ARG A 34 -11.63 5.20 9.73
N ILE A 35 -11.94 4.86 8.48
CA ILE A 35 -12.82 3.78 8.07
C ILE A 35 -11.97 2.74 7.31
N GLU A 36 -12.23 1.46 7.53
CA GLU A 36 -11.50 0.38 6.87
C GLU A 36 -12.46 -0.49 6.03
N ILE A 37 -12.22 -0.56 4.72
CA ILE A 37 -12.99 -1.33 3.75
C ILE A 37 -12.11 -2.42 3.15
N ALA A 38 -12.72 -3.57 2.86
CA ALA A 38 -12.07 -4.65 2.14
C ALA A 38 -12.86 -4.86 0.85
N PHE A 39 -12.24 -4.54 -0.28
CA PHE A 39 -12.85 -4.61 -1.60
C PHE A 39 -12.98 -6.06 -2.09
N CYS A 40 -12.14 -6.97 -1.60
CA CYS A 40 -12.24 -8.42 -1.84
C CYS A 40 -11.99 -8.87 -3.29
N THR A 41 -11.38 -8.00 -4.09
CA THR A 41 -10.96 -8.25 -5.46
C THR A 41 -9.80 -7.33 -5.80
N HIS A 42 -9.09 -7.60 -6.89
CA HIS A 42 -7.91 -6.86 -7.30
C HIS A 42 -8.22 -5.40 -7.69
N ILE A 43 -7.20 -4.54 -7.60
CA ILE A 43 -7.29 -3.13 -7.99
C ILE A 43 -7.78 -2.92 -9.42
N TYR A 44 -7.49 -3.87 -10.33
CA TYR A 44 -7.95 -3.85 -11.72
C TYR A 44 -9.49 -3.81 -11.82
N THR A 45 -10.19 -4.54 -10.94
CA THR A 45 -11.66 -4.54 -10.90
C THR A 45 -12.19 -3.19 -10.43
N LEU A 46 -11.56 -2.58 -9.42
CA LEU A 46 -11.95 -1.27 -8.90
C LEU A 46 -11.78 -0.20 -9.99
N HIS A 47 -10.61 -0.18 -10.62
CA HIS A 47 -10.29 0.75 -11.69
C HIS A 47 -11.28 0.62 -12.86
N LYS A 48 -11.54 -0.60 -13.33
CA LYS A 48 -12.50 -0.84 -14.41
C LYS A 48 -13.90 -0.33 -14.06
N LYS A 49 -14.39 -0.63 -12.86
CA LYS A 49 -15.72 -0.16 -12.41
C LYS A 49 -15.77 1.37 -12.35
N LEU A 50 -14.72 2.04 -11.88
CA LEU A 50 -14.66 3.50 -11.90
C LEU A 50 -14.63 4.09 -13.32
N GLU A 51 -14.00 3.41 -14.28
CA GLU A 51 -14.03 3.85 -15.68
C GLU A 51 -15.42 3.68 -16.32
N GLU A 52 -16.16 2.66 -15.92
CA GLU A 52 -17.53 2.37 -16.41
C GLU A 52 -18.59 3.26 -15.72
N SER A 53 -18.32 3.72 -14.50
CA SER A 53 -19.20 4.58 -13.70
C SER A 53 -18.93 6.07 -13.96
N ILE A 54 -19.70 6.66 -14.87
CA ILE A 54 -19.52 8.06 -15.35
C ILE A 54 -19.58 9.11 -14.23
N ASN A 55 -20.28 8.84 -13.11
CA ASN A 55 -20.58 9.84 -12.08
C ASN A 55 -20.16 9.44 -10.66
N LEU A 56 -19.56 8.26 -10.45
CA LEU A 56 -19.21 7.81 -9.11
C LEU A 56 -17.76 8.11 -8.81
N ASP A 57 -17.50 8.71 -7.65
CA ASP A 57 -16.15 8.73 -7.10
C ASP A 57 -15.79 7.39 -6.41
N THR A 58 -14.53 7.26 -6.00
CA THR A 58 -14.00 6.05 -5.37
C THR A 58 -14.77 5.64 -4.11
N PHE A 59 -15.13 6.59 -3.24
CA PHE A 59 -15.89 6.30 -2.03
C PHE A 59 -17.33 5.90 -2.36
N GLU A 60 -18.00 6.62 -3.26
CA GLU A 60 -19.38 6.30 -3.67
C GLU A 60 -19.47 4.89 -4.28
N LEU A 61 -18.54 4.53 -5.17
CA LEU A 61 -18.48 3.18 -5.73
C LEU A 61 -18.26 2.13 -4.63
N LEU A 62 -17.33 2.38 -3.70
CA LEU A 62 -17.07 1.46 -2.59
C LEU A 62 -18.28 1.30 -1.68
N LYS A 63 -19.05 2.37 -1.48
CA LYS A 63 -20.29 2.36 -0.69
C LYS A 63 -21.39 1.52 -1.34
N GLU A 64 -21.47 1.49 -2.67
CA GLU A 64 -22.39 0.60 -3.40
C GLU A 64 -21.97 -0.87 -3.36
N GLU A 65 -20.66 -1.13 -3.49
CA GLU A 65 -20.14 -2.50 -3.65
C GLU A 65 -19.85 -3.21 -2.32
N CYS A 66 -19.54 -2.47 -1.25
CA CYS A 66 -19.11 -3.04 0.02
C CYS A 66 -20.20 -2.96 1.08
N THR A 67 -20.80 -4.11 1.42
CA THR A 67 -21.82 -4.23 2.48
C THR A 67 -21.36 -3.82 3.88
N ALA A 68 -20.06 -3.56 4.07
CA ALA A 68 -19.48 -3.12 5.34
C ALA A 68 -19.77 -1.64 5.65
N LEU A 69 -20.15 -0.85 4.63
CA LEU A 69 -20.65 0.50 4.81
C LEU A 69 -22.17 0.48 4.73
N SER A 70 -22.86 1.03 5.74
CA SER A 70 -24.28 1.34 5.54
C SER A 70 -24.40 2.53 4.58
N PRO A 71 -25.42 2.55 3.69
CA PRO A 71 -25.70 3.68 2.83
C PRO A 71 -25.91 5.02 3.55
N THR A 72 -26.18 5.00 4.86
CA THR A 72 -26.51 6.18 5.66
C THR A 72 -25.40 6.61 6.63
N ASP A 73 -24.32 5.85 6.78
CA ASP A 73 -23.35 6.11 7.87
C ASP A 73 -22.46 7.32 7.59
N TYR A 74 -22.10 7.53 6.32
CA TYR A 74 -21.17 8.57 5.87
C TYR A 74 -21.52 9.03 4.46
N ASP A 75 -21.27 10.29 4.15
CA ASP A 75 -21.30 10.81 2.78
C ASP A 75 -19.89 11.10 2.25
N ARG A 76 -19.79 11.61 1.01
CA ARG A 76 -18.50 11.87 0.39
C ARG A 76 -17.73 12.97 1.13
N ASP A 77 -18.42 13.98 1.65
CA ASP A 77 -17.79 15.15 2.27
C ASP A 77 -17.17 14.81 3.63
N ASP A 78 -17.63 13.73 4.29
CA ASP A 78 -17.00 13.18 5.49
C ASP A 78 -15.59 12.63 5.25
N ILE A 79 -15.30 12.16 4.03
CA ILE A 79 -14.06 11.46 3.67
C ILE A 79 -13.03 12.44 3.13
N ALA A 80 -11.98 12.77 3.89
CA ALA A 80 -10.96 13.68 3.38
C ALA A 80 -9.85 13.00 2.59
N ARG A 81 -9.57 11.73 2.89
CA ARG A 81 -8.45 11.00 2.30
C ARG A 81 -8.84 9.56 2.00
N ILE A 82 -8.36 9.02 0.90
CA ILE A 82 -8.54 7.63 0.48
C ILE A 82 -7.16 7.05 0.20
N TYR A 83 -6.78 5.99 0.92
CA TYR A 83 -5.59 5.21 0.63
C TYR A 83 -5.98 3.79 0.24
N LEU A 84 -5.45 3.34 -0.89
CA LEU A 84 -5.73 2.05 -1.50
C LEU A 84 -4.51 1.15 -1.31
N PHE A 85 -4.62 0.07 -0.54
CA PHE A 85 -3.55 -0.89 -0.31
C PHE A 85 -3.86 -2.18 -1.06
N PHE A 86 -3.07 -2.47 -2.09
CA PHE A 86 -3.26 -3.64 -2.94
C PHE A 86 -1.94 -4.38 -3.14
N ASP A 87 -2.05 -5.69 -3.35
CA ASP A 87 -0.91 -6.52 -3.73
C ASP A 87 -0.58 -6.24 -5.22
N TYR A 88 0.70 -6.31 -5.61
CA TYR A 88 1.09 -6.07 -7.01
C TYR A 88 0.47 -7.11 -7.95
N ASP A 89 0.37 -8.36 -7.48
CA ASP A 89 -0.32 -9.45 -8.15
C ASP A 89 0.04 -9.64 -9.63
N GLY A 90 1.30 -9.38 -10.02
CA GLY A 90 1.80 -9.58 -11.39
C GLY A 90 1.67 -11.00 -11.96
N HIS A 91 1.17 -11.97 -11.19
CA HIS A 91 0.88 -13.33 -11.62
C HIS A 91 -0.59 -13.53 -12.06
N VAL A 92 -1.48 -12.56 -11.82
CA VAL A 92 -2.90 -12.69 -12.23
C VAL A 92 -3.04 -12.42 -13.73
N PRO A 93 -3.97 -13.10 -14.43
CA PRO A 93 -4.13 -12.95 -15.89
C PRO A 93 -4.41 -11.51 -16.34
N GLU A 94 -5.06 -10.72 -15.49
CA GLU A 94 -5.40 -9.33 -15.76
C GLU A 94 -4.21 -8.38 -15.62
N ALA A 95 -3.12 -8.85 -14.99
CA ALA A 95 -1.93 -8.06 -14.71
C ALA A 95 -1.26 -7.63 -16.01
N ASP A 96 -1.11 -6.32 -16.14
CA ASP A 96 -0.50 -5.69 -17.27
C ASP A 96 0.19 -4.42 -16.79
N ASP A 97 1.44 -4.25 -17.22
CA ASP A 97 2.31 -3.16 -16.80
C ASP A 97 1.73 -1.80 -17.19
N GLU A 98 1.13 -1.67 -18.38
CA GLU A 98 0.51 -0.43 -18.83
C GLU A 98 -0.73 -0.09 -17.99
N LYS A 99 -1.54 -1.10 -17.63
CA LYS A 99 -2.67 -0.91 -16.70
C LYS A 99 -2.20 -0.47 -15.32
N ILE A 100 -1.15 -1.07 -14.76
CA ILE A 100 -0.61 -0.63 -13.46
C ILE A 100 -0.15 0.82 -13.54
N GLN A 101 0.60 1.20 -14.59
CA GLN A 101 1.01 2.59 -14.79
C GLN A 101 -0.19 3.55 -14.91
N LYS A 102 -1.25 3.14 -15.60
CA LYS A 102 -2.48 3.91 -15.71
C LYS A 102 -3.15 4.07 -14.35
N MET A 103 -3.30 2.99 -13.58
CA MET A 103 -3.87 3.03 -12.23
C MET A 103 -3.05 3.90 -11.29
N LEU A 104 -1.72 3.82 -11.32
CA LEU A 104 -0.84 4.68 -10.52
C LEU A 104 -0.93 6.17 -10.87
N LYS A 105 -1.36 6.51 -12.10
CA LYS A 105 -1.67 7.90 -12.49
C LYS A 105 -3.07 8.34 -12.09
N VAL A 106 -4.03 7.41 -12.07
CA VAL A 106 -5.42 7.68 -11.68
C VAL A 106 -5.54 7.81 -10.16
N PHE A 107 -4.76 7.02 -9.43
CA PHE A 107 -4.76 6.95 -7.97
C PHE A 107 -3.46 7.49 -7.38
N ASP A 108 -3.12 8.74 -7.71
CA ASP A 108 -1.86 9.39 -7.31
C ASP A 108 -2.01 10.31 -6.08
N ASN A 109 -3.24 10.74 -5.76
CA ASN A 109 -3.54 11.68 -4.69
C ASN A 109 -4.65 11.18 -3.75
N GLU A 110 -4.41 11.30 -2.45
CA GLU A 110 -5.31 10.80 -1.42
C GLU A 110 -6.62 11.57 -1.30
N THR A 111 -6.69 12.83 -1.75
CA THR A 111 -7.88 13.69 -1.60
C THR A 111 -8.87 13.59 -2.75
N GLU A 112 -8.43 13.07 -3.90
CA GLU A 112 -9.25 12.92 -5.11
C GLU A 112 -9.81 11.50 -5.26
N LYS A 113 -9.27 10.72 -6.20
CA LYS A 113 -9.65 9.30 -6.44
C LYS A 113 -8.99 8.34 -5.45
N GLY A 114 -8.09 8.84 -4.62
CA GLY A 114 -7.34 8.08 -3.63
C GLY A 114 -5.92 7.75 -4.10
N LYS A 115 -5.05 7.44 -3.14
CA LYS A 115 -3.63 7.16 -3.41
C LYS A 115 -3.37 5.65 -3.33
N LEU A 116 -2.87 5.07 -4.41
CA LEU A 116 -2.60 3.64 -4.52
C LEU A 116 -1.20 3.30 -4.02
N PHE A 117 -1.13 2.43 -3.02
CA PHE A 117 0.08 1.82 -2.50
C PHE A 117 0.13 0.34 -2.87
N LEU A 118 1.11 -0.03 -3.69
CA LEU A 118 1.34 -1.41 -4.10
C LEU A 118 2.33 -2.09 -3.14
N SER A 119 1.99 -3.29 -2.72
CA SER A 119 2.92 -4.17 -2.00
C SER A 119 3.55 -5.19 -2.93
N TYR A 120 4.84 -5.48 -2.72
CA TYR A 120 5.64 -6.38 -3.54
C TYR A 120 6.24 -7.51 -2.67
N PRO A 121 5.78 -8.76 -2.82
CA PRO A 121 4.57 -9.14 -3.55
C PRO A 121 3.29 -8.73 -2.80
N MET A 122 3.37 -8.47 -1.49
CA MET A 122 2.21 -8.27 -0.61
C MET A 122 2.58 -7.65 0.75
N LEU A 123 1.57 -7.31 1.54
CA LEU A 123 1.75 -6.58 2.80
C LEU A 123 2.67 -7.32 3.80
N GLU A 124 2.63 -8.66 3.81
CA GLU A 124 3.45 -9.57 4.60
C GLU A 124 4.95 -9.36 4.41
N ALA A 125 5.37 -8.72 3.32
CA ALA A 125 6.76 -8.36 3.07
C ALA A 125 7.37 -7.55 4.22
N LEU A 126 6.55 -6.88 5.04
CA LEU A 126 7.01 -6.16 6.23
C LEU A 126 7.67 -7.09 7.27
N ALA A 127 7.21 -8.33 7.36
CA ALA A 127 7.77 -9.34 8.26
C ALA A 127 8.94 -10.13 7.64
N ASP A 128 9.46 -9.68 6.50
CA ASP A 128 10.56 -10.39 5.87
C ASP A 128 11.89 -10.18 6.63
N GLY A 129 12.36 -11.27 7.23
CA GLY A 129 13.63 -11.37 7.95
C GLY A 129 14.82 -11.79 7.09
N VAL A 130 14.73 -11.77 5.75
CA VAL A 130 15.82 -12.17 4.86
C VAL A 130 17.11 -11.39 5.12
N ASP A 131 18.21 -12.14 5.22
CA ASP A 131 19.57 -11.60 5.27
C ASP A 131 19.89 -10.81 4.00
N ASN A 132 20.62 -9.69 4.13
CA ASN A 132 20.89 -8.77 3.03
C ASN A 132 19.62 -8.20 2.35
N PHE A 133 18.66 -7.74 3.16
CA PHE A 133 17.38 -7.17 2.72
C PHE A 133 17.49 -6.12 1.58
N LYS A 134 18.59 -5.36 1.52
CA LYS A 134 18.89 -4.37 0.46
C LYS A 134 18.73 -4.97 -0.95
N GLY A 135 19.20 -6.20 -1.15
CA GLY A 135 19.20 -6.88 -2.46
C GLY A 135 18.04 -7.85 -2.66
N ALA A 136 17.29 -8.17 -1.58
CA ALA A 136 16.31 -9.24 -1.59
C ALA A 136 15.17 -9.02 -2.61
N ASN A 137 14.88 -10.04 -3.41
CA ASN A 137 13.81 -10.12 -4.37
C ASN A 137 13.09 -11.47 -4.21
N THR A 138 11.98 -11.63 -4.91
CA THR A 138 11.23 -12.88 -4.92
C THR A 138 10.55 -13.06 -6.26
N ASP A 139 10.30 -14.33 -6.64
CA ASP A 139 9.61 -14.66 -7.87
C ASP A 139 8.13 -14.25 -7.79
N ILE A 140 7.63 -13.57 -8.82
CA ILE A 140 6.23 -13.12 -8.91
C ILE A 140 5.26 -14.31 -8.80
N SER A 141 5.64 -15.47 -9.32
CA SER A 141 4.84 -16.70 -9.31
C SER A 141 4.61 -17.25 -7.91
N LEU A 142 5.39 -16.83 -6.91
CA LEU A 142 5.14 -17.23 -5.53
C LEU A 142 3.80 -16.68 -5.05
N GLY A 143 3.36 -15.52 -5.55
CA GLY A 143 2.02 -14.94 -5.33
C GLY A 143 1.52 -15.18 -3.91
N ARG A 144 0.33 -15.77 -3.79
CA ARG A 144 -0.30 -16.11 -2.50
C ARG A 144 0.53 -17.01 -1.57
N ARG A 145 1.47 -17.82 -2.09
CA ARG A 145 2.33 -18.67 -1.24
C ARG A 145 3.26 -17.83 -0.37
N TYR A 146 3.59 -16.61 -0.78
CA TYR A 146 4.36 -15.69 0.06
C TYR A 146 3.64 -15.38 1.39
N LYS A 147 2.28 -15.37 1.43
CA LYS A 147 1.48 -15.16 2.66
C LYS A 147 1.75 -16.20 3.75
N CYS A 148 2.17 -17.41 3.37
CA CYS A 148 2.27 -18.54 4.30
C CYS A 148 3.55 -18.53 5.14
N TYR A 149 4.55 -17.72 4.80
CA TYR A 149 5.88 -17.78 5.42
C TYR A 149 6.13 -16.75 6.51
N LYS A 150 5.31 -15.69 6.57
CA LYS A 150 5.63 -14.49 7.34
C LYS A 150 4.40 -13.95 8.04
N ASN A 151 4.53 -13.67 9.32
CA ASN A 151 3.43 -13.19 10.14
C ASN A 151 3.88 -11.99 10.97
N ILE A 152 3.39 -10.81 10.61
CA ILE A 152 3.72 -9.53 11.27
C ILE A 152 3.38 -9.55 12.77
N ARG A 153 2.42 -10.39 13.19
CA ARG A 153 2.02 -10.54 14.61
C ARG A 153 3.15 -11.00 15.53
N GLU A 154 4.20 -11.59 14.97
CA GLU A 154 5.34 -12.11 15.74
C GLU A 154 6.43 -11.05 15.96
N LEU A 155 6.30 -9.87 15.34
CA LEU A 155 7.24 -8.78 15.50
C LEU A 155 6.92 -7.91 16.72
N SER A 156 7.96 -7.54 17.48
CA SER A 156 7.84 -6.50 18.49
C SER A 156 7.63 -5.12 17.86
N GLN A 157 7.17 -4.14 18.64
CA GLN A 157 7.06 -2.74 18.17
C GLN A 157 8.41 -2.20 17.67
N ASP A 158 9.51 -2.53 18.35
CA ASP A 158 10.85 -2.11 17.93
C ASP A 158 11.30 -2.78 16.63
N ASP A 159 10.94 -4.05 16.43
CA ASP A 159 11.25 -4.74 15.18
C ASP A 159 10.43 -4.21 14.01
N LEU A 160 9.18 -3.80 14.25
CA LEU A 160 8.35 -3.09 13.27
C LEU A 160 8.94 -1.73 12.88
N LYS A 161 9.42 -0.94 13.85
CA LYS A 161 10.13 0.33 13.57
C LYS A 161 11.39 0.10 12.75
N LYS A 162 12.18 -0.93 13.09
CA LYS A 162 13.38 -1.31 12.32
C LYS A 162 13.02 -1.78 10.92
N ALA A 163 11.99 -2.61 10.77
CA ALA A 163 11.49 -3.09 9.48
C ALA A 163 11.03 -1.91 8.62
N THR A 164 10.26 -0.98 9.18
CA THR A 164 9.85 0.27 8.51
C THR A 164 11.06 1.02 7.95
N LYS A 165 12.07 1.29 8.78
CA LYS A 165 13.32 1.95 8.35
C LYS A 165 14.05 1.16 7.26
N LYS A 166 14.11 -0.17 7.34
CA LYS A 166 14.74 -1.03 6.30
C LYS A 166 14.00 -0.93 4.96
N HIS A 167 12.67 -0.99 4.98
CA HIS A 167 11.84 -0.85 3.77
C HIS A 167 12.02 0.53 3.12
N LEU A 168 12.02 1.61 3.90
CA LEU A 168 12.26 2.96 3.39
C LEU A 168 13.65 3.11 2.77
N LYS A 169 14.69 2.58 3.43
CA LYS A 169 16.05 2.55 2.87
C LYS A 169 16.11 1.78 1.55
N LYS A 170 15.39 0.67 1.46
CA LYS A 170 15.34 -0.15 0.25
C LYS A 170 14.59 0.54 -0.88
N ALA A 171 13.44 1.16 -0.61
CA ALA A 171 12.72 1.95 -1.60
C ALA A 171 13.60 3.09 -2.15
N ASN A 172 14.30 3.81 -1.25
CA ASN A 172 15.22 4.87 -1.65
C ASN A 172 16.41 4.33 -2.47
N TYR A 173 16.89 3.13 -2.14
CA TYR A 173 17.92 2.48 -2.94
C TYR A 173 17.41 2.01 -4.30
N LEU A 174 16.17 1.53 -4.37
CA LEU A 174 15.56 1.07 -5.60
C LEU A 174 15.43 2.22 -6.61
N VAL A 175 14.86 3.34 -6.16
CA VAL A 175 14.59 4.52 -6.99
C VAL A 175 15.82 5.40 -7.14
N ASN A 176 16.42 5.85 -6.04
CA ASN A 176 17.47 6.87 -6.03
C ASN A 176 18.90 6.31 -5.89
N LYS A 177 19.06 4.99 -5.84
CA LYS A 177 20.36 4.30 -5.65
C LYS A 177 21.08 4.65 -4.33
N LYS A 178 20.35 5.19 -3.34
CA LYS A 178 20.88 5.54 -2.00
C LYS A 178 20.23 4.67 -0.92
N TYR A 179 21.02 3.82 -0.25
CA TYR A 179 20.52 2.94 0.83
C TYR A 179 20.54 3.65 2.19
N GLN A 180 19.71 4.69 2.32
CA GLN A 180 19.54 5.50 3.52
C GLN A 180 18.08 5.94 3.62
N ILE A 181 17.67 6.47 4.78
CA ILE A 181 16.31 7.04 4.93
C ILE A 181 16.14 8.13 3.85
N PRO A 182 15.02 8.11 3.10
CA PRO A 182 14.83 9.05 2.02
C PRO A 182 14.71 10.48 2.54
N SER A 183 15.27 11.43 1.77
CA SER A 183 15.20 12.86 2.07
C SER A 183 14.00 13.55 1.41
N ASN A 184 13.29 12.85 0.52
CA ASN A 184 12.10 13.28 -0.18
C ASN A 184 11.07 12.15 -0.13
N LEU A 185 9.81 12.43 -0.44
CA LEU A 185 8.83 11.37 -0.70
C LEU A 185 9.29 10.50 -1.89
N ILE A 186 8.84 9.25 -1.91
CA ILE A 186 9.11 8.33 -3.02
C ILE A 186 7.75 7.94 -3.57
N GLU A 187 7.48 8.34 -4.82
CA GLU A 187 6.19 8.07 -5.45
C GLU A 187 6.07 6.59 -5.86
N GLN A 188 4.85 6.09 -5.85
CA GLN A 188 4.56 4.69 -6.20
C GLN A 188 4.84 4.40 -7.68
N SER A 189 4.66 5.40 -8.55
CA SER A 189 5.04 5.35 -9.97
C SER A 189 6.55 5.18 -10.16
N ASP A 190 7.38 5.86 -9.37
CA ASP A 190 8.84 5.73 -9.40
C ASP A 190 9.28 4.34 -8.92
N ILE A 191 8.65 3.84 -7.86
CA ILE A 191 8.90 2.49 -7.34
C ILE A 191 8.55 1.46 -8.40
N PHE A 192 7.36 1.55 -9.00
CA PHE A 192 6.94 0.62 -10.04
C PHE A 192 7.88 0.64 -11.25
N THR A 193 8.23 1.84 -11.74
CA THR A 193 9.19 1.98 -12.85
C THR A 193 10.54 1.32 -12.53
N ALA A 194 11.04 1.49 -11.29
CA ALA A 194 12.27 0.87 -10.86
C ALA A 194 12.14 -0.67 -10.68
N GLN A 195 10.98 -1.17 -10.26
CA GLN A 195 10.67 -2.61 -10.24
C GLN A 195 10.68 -3.18 -11.66
N GLN A 196 10.05 -2.48 -12.62
CA GLN A 196 9.99 -2.89 -14.03
C GLN A 196 11.39 -3.09 -14.60
N ILE A 197 12.20 -2.04 -14.54
CA ILE A 197 13.54 -2.02 -15.12
C ILE A 197 14.46 -3.08 -14.50
N LYS A 198 14.32 -3.35 -13.20
CA LYS A 198 15.31 -4.14 -12.45
C LYS A 198 14.90 -5.59 -12.19
N TYR A 199 13.62 -5.87 -11.99
CA TYR A 199 13.15 -7.15 -11.47
C TYR A 199 12.03 -7.78 -12.31
N ILE A 200 10.99 -7.03 -12.69
CA ILE A 200 9.80 -7.61 -13.35
C ILE A 200 10.18 -8.21 -14.71
N VAL A 201 11.13 -7.62 -15.44
CA VAL A 201 11.71 -8.19 -16.69
C VAL A 201 12.26 -9.61 -16.52
N ASN A 202 12.61 -10.01 -15.28
CA ASN A 202 13.10 -11.34 -14.94
C ASN A 202 12.06 -12.18 -14.19
N ASN A 203 10.78 -11.79 -14.21
CA ASN A 203 9.69 -12.42 -13.45
C ASN A 203 9.89 -12.35 -11.91
N GLU A 204 10.57 -11.30 -11.43
CA GLU A 204 10.83 -11.07 -10.01
C GLU A 204 10.30 -9.70 -9.56
N VAL A 205 10.17 -9.52 -8.24
CA VAL A 205 9.96 -8.21 -7.63
C VAL A 205 10.87 -8.01 -6.43
N ALA A 206 11.33 -6.78 -6.21
CA ALA A 206 11.97 -6.44 -4.94
C ALA A 206 10.94 -6.55 -3.81
N ILE A 207 11.34 -7.18 -2.70
CA ILE A 207 10.48 -7.32 -1.53
C ILE A 207 10.28 -5.96 -0.87
N LEU A 208 9.05 -5.44 -0.87
CA LEU A 208 8.69 -4.12 -0.37
C LEU A 208 7.20 -4.05 0.03
N SER A 209 6.92 -3.89 1.33
CA SER A 209 5.56 -3.65 1.84
C SER A 209 5.11 -2.21 1.60
N ALA A 210 3.82 -2.01 1.35
CA ALA A 210 3.18 -0.70 1.22
C ALA A 210 3.14 0.11 2.53
N LEU A 211 3.02 -0.53 3.70
CA LEU A 211 2.80 0.19 4.97
C LEU A 211 3.91 1.20 5.32
N PRO A 212 5.21 0.86 5.18
CA PRO A 212 6.28 1.85 5.40
C PRO A 212 6.22 3.03 4.42
N LEU A 213 5.83 2.79 3.17
CA LEU A 213 5.73 3.85 2.15
C LEU A 213 4.57 4.78 2.46
N PHE A 214 3.42 4.23 2.85
CA PHE A 214 2.29 5.00 3.37
C PHE A 214 2.70 5.82 4.59
N TYR A 215 3.47 5.24 5.51
CA TYR A 215 3.93 5.96 6.69
C TYR A 215 4.80 7.18 6.34
N LEU A 216 5.72 7.03 5.38
CA LEU A 216 6.53 8.13 4.87
C LEU A 216 5.66 9.23 4.24
N ASP A 217 4.68 8.84 3.43
CA ASP A 217 3.75 9.75 2.78
C ASP A 217 2.91 10.53 3.81
N TYR A 218 2.28 9.82 4.73
CA TYR A 218 1.38 10.37 5.74
C TYR A 218 2.09 11.27 6.76
N LYS A 219 3.29 10.89 7.23
CA LYS A 219 4.06 11.69 8.20
C LYS A 219 4.94 12.75 7.56
N GLY A 220 5.26 12.60 6.28
CA GLY A 220 6.35 13.32 5.63
C GLY A 220 7.73 12.89 6.12
N VAL A 221 8.76 13.28 5.36
CA VAL A 221 10.17 12.93 5.61
C VAL A 221 10.66 13.36 7.00
N SER A 222 10.26 14.54 7.47
CA SER A 222 10.65 15.07 8.77
C SER A 222 10.13 14.22 9.93
N GLY A 223 8.99 13.56 9.76
CA GLY A 223 8.42 12.67 10.77
C GLY A 223 9.21 11.38 10.96
N ILE A 224 9.91 10.90 9.93
CA ILE A 224 10.67 9.64 9.98
C ILE A 224 12.04 9.81 10.66
N SER A 225 12.60 11.01 10.60
CA SER A 225 13.96 11.30 11.03
C SER A 225 14.11 11.49 12.55
N ASN A 226 12.99 11.68 13.25
CA ASN A 226 12.93 12.04 14.67
C ASN A 226 12.51 10.87 15.60
N GLU A 227 12.34 9.67 15.04
CA GLU A 227 12.05 8.40 15.75
C GLU A 227 13.20 7.41 15.57
#